data_AF-A0A6N9AAD1-F1
#
_entry.id   AF-A0A6N9AAD1-F1
#
_cell.length_a   1.000
_cell.length_b   1.000
_cell.length_c   1.000
_cell.angle_alpha   90.00
_cell.angle_beta   90.00
_cell.angle_gamma   90.00
#
_symmetry.space_group_name_H-M   'P 1'
#
loop_
_entity.id
_entity.type
_entity.pdbx_description
1 polymer ?
#
loop_
_entity_poly.entity_id
_entity_poly.type
_entity_poly.pdbx_seq_one_letter_code
_entity_poly.pdbx_strand_id
1 'polypeptide(L)'
;MARTASAGRLARGLLALGVVVALQGAGPAPQEPRLTMQVDTTLISVGDPVMVRLLVDHPADWTVQWPDSLDLSPFEVLHQETAEPGPAPSGEGMRSAAALVITSFGLGELEMPPIEVAVAAPDGTVRTLLTDPFRIGVESVGLDESGEIRDIKGPLSLARNWWTVVPWVLLVAALVAGAYYLHRRRRNRPSTAAPRPAPPPRPFHVVALEQLDELEASSLLERGQVKAYHIRISEIIRAYVEGQLEVPALEMTTREVVYGLRRASMSRAITGSFRSFLARCDLVKFAKWRPGADESGELMGVARSLVAMTSGVESGEAGAQ
;
A
#
# COMPACT_ATOMS: atom_id res chain seq x y z
N MET A 1 -49.30 -114.12 -22.97
CA MET A 1 -49.22 -113.85 -24.43
C MET A 1 -48.13 -112.80 -24.67
N ALA A 2 -47.20 -113.08 -25.60
CA ALA A 2 -46.26 -112.20 -26.31
C ALA A 2 -45.32 -111.29 -25.47
N ARG A 3 -43.99 -111.52 -25.45
CA ARG A 3 -42.95 -111.06 -26.43
C ARG A 3 -42.84 -109.51 -26.45
N THR A 4 -41.70 -108.80 -26.36
CA THR A 4 -40.26 -109.09 -26.51
C THR A 4 -39.45 -107.79 -26.26
N ALA A 5 -38.21 -107.92 -25.75
CA ALA A 5 -36.98 -107.14 -26.07
C ALA A 5 -36.94 -105.61 -25.79
N SER A 6 -35.83 -104.92 -25.47
CA SER A 6 -34.39 -105.23 -25.48
C SER A 6 -33.60 -104.23 -24.60
N ALA A 7 -32.64 -104.78 -23.84
CA ALA A 7 -31.23 -104.39 -23.77
C ALA A 7 -30.79 -102.90 -23.75
N GLY A 8 -30.06 -102.54 -22.68
CA GLY A 8 -29.21 -101.34 -22.60
C GLY A 8 -28.44 -101.30 -21.28
N ARG A 9 -27.14 -101.55 -21.35
CA ARG A 9 -26.19 -101.92 -20.26
C ARG A 9 -25.79 -100.72 -19.38
N LEU A 10 -25.78 -100.90 -18.04
CA LEU A 10 -24.60 -101.07 -17.13
C LEU A 10 -23.80 -99.80 -16.80
N ALA A 11 -23.80 -99.43 -15.50
CA ALA A 11 -22.63 -99.10 -14.65
C ALA A 11 -23.18 -98.63 -13.27
N ARG A 12 -23.11 -99.41 -12.17
CA ARG A 12 -22.02 -99.49 -11.16
C ARG A 12 -21.33 -98.13 -10.95
N GLY A 13 -21.27 -97.51 -9.76
CA GLY A 13 -21.69 -97.87 -8.41
C GLY A 13 -21.15 -96.85 -7.39
N LEU A 14 -21.52 -97.09 -6.12
CA LEU A 14 -20.92 -96.64 -4.85
C LEU A 14 -20.93 -95.16 -4.42
N LEU A 15 -21.63 -94.98 -3.29
CA LEU A 15 -21.47 -94.03 -2.18
C LEU A 15 -20.04 -93.55 -1.91
N ALA A 16 -19.87 -92.25 -1.63
CA ALA A 16 -18.82 -91.75 -0.75
C ALA A 16 -19.21 -90.42 -0.06
N LEU A 17 -19.39 -90.53 1.25
CA LEU A 17 -19.08 -89.59 2.34
C LEU A 17 -18.58 -88.18 1.94
N GLY A 18 -19.37 -87.16 2.27
CA GLY A 18 -18.99 -85.75 2.11
C GLY A 18 -17.92 -85.32 3.11
N VAL A 19 -16.77 -84.91 2.60
CA VAL A 19 -15.75 -84.15 3.33
C VAL A 19 -16.10 -82.67 3.18
N VAL A 20 -16.47 -82.01 4.29
CA VAL A 20 -16.54 -80.55 4.35
C VAL A 20 -15.11 -80.04 4.46
N VAL A 21 -14.53 -79.62 3.34
CA VAL A 21 -13.30 -78.83 3.33
C VAL A 21 -13.69 -77.41 3.73
N ALA A 22 -13.30 -76.99 4.93
CA ALA A 22 -13.34 -75.60 5.32
C ALA A 22 -12.35 -74.83 4.44
N LEU A 23 -12.88 -74.09 3.45
CA LEU A 23 -12.14 -73.05 2.76
C LEU A 23 -11.80 -71.97 3.78
N GLN A 24 -10.58 -72.04 4.32
CA GLN A 24 -10.00 -70.90 5.01
C GLN A 24 -9.89 -69.77 3.99
N GLY A 25 -10.56 -68.65 4.29
CA GLY A 25 -10.43 -67.43 3.51
C GLY A 25 -8.95 -67.05 3.47
N ALA A 26 -8.40 -66.95 2.26
CA ALA A 26 -7.16 -66.23 2.07
C ALA A 26 -7.40 -64.81 2.56
N GLY A 27 -6.74 -64.42 3.66
CA GLY A 27 -6.65 -63.01 4.04
C GLY A 27 -6.06 -62.21 2.87
N PRO A 28 -6.36 -60.90 2.78
CA PRO A 28 -5.76 -60.05 1.75
C PRO A 28 -4.24 -60.22 1.79
N ALA A 29 -3.64 -60.45 0.63
CA ALA A 29 -2.20 -60.59 0.52
C ALA A 29 -1.52 -59.33 1.11
N PRO A 30 -0.37 -59.45 1.80
CA PRO A 30 0.33 -58.30 2.34
C PRO A 30 0.63 -57.31 1.20
N GLN A 31 -0.03 -56.16 1.19
CA GLN A 31 0.29 -55.10 0.26
C GLN A 31 1.59 -54.46 0.72
N GLU A 32 2.61 -54.53 -0.12
CA GLU A 32 3.85 -53.83 0.15
C GLU A 32 3.63 -52.33 0.01
N PRO A 33 4.14 -51.51 0.95
CA PRO A 33 3.94 -50.08 0.90
C PRO A 33 4.68 -49.51 -0.32
N ARG A 34 4.00 -48.63 -1.07
CA ARG A 34 4.50 -48.10 -2.33
C ARG A 34 4.50 -46.57 -2.28
N LEU A 35 5.67 -45.98 -2.52
CA LEU A 35 5.86 -44.54 -2.62
C LEU A 35 5.84 -44.13 -4.09
N THR A 36 5.04 -43.13 -4.42
CA THR A 36 4.93 -42.52 -5.76
C THR A 36 5.14 -41.02 -5.63
N MET A 37 6.03 -40.46 -6.44
CA MET A 37 6.23 -39.01 -6.54
C MET A 37 5.54 -38.50 -7.80
N GLN A 38 4.81 -37.39 -7.67
CA GLN A 38 4.22 -36.66 -8.79
C GLN A 38 4.75 -35.23 -8.78
N VAL A 39 5.21 -34.76 -9.92
CA VAL A 39 5.69 -33.40 -10.12
C VAL A 39 4.79 -32.75 -11.18
N ASP A 40 4.48 -31.47 -11.00
CA ASP A 40 3.61 -30.71 -11.91
C ASP A 40 4.29 -30.32 -13.23
N THR A 41 5.57 -29.94 -13.19
CA THR A 41 6.35 -29.57 -14.37
C THR A 41 7.81 -30.04 -14.27
N THR A 42 8.43 -30.24 -15.42
CA THR A 42 9.85 -30.63 -15.54
C THR A 42 10.72 -29.49 -16.04
N LEU A 43 10.10 -28.36 -16.40
CA LEU A 43 10.75 -27.16 -16.88
C LEU A 43 10.17 -25.97 -16.13
N ILE A 44 11.04 -25.22 -15.47
CA ILE A 44 10.69 -24.01 -14.73
C ILE A 44 11.63 -22.89 -15.05
N SER A 45 11.23 -21.66 -14.74
CA SER A 45 12.17 -20.56 -14.71
C SER A 45 12.83 -20.42 -13.33
N VAL A 46 13.97 -19.74 -13.28
CA VAL A 46 14.65 -19.41 -12.02
C VAL A 46 13.69 -18.75 -11.04
N GLY A 47 13.56 -19.35 -9.85
CA GLY A 47 12.70 -18.86 -8.77
C GLY A 47 11.21 -19.20 -8.90
N ASP A 48 10.79 -19.92 -9.95
CA ASP A 48 9.41 -20.41 -10.04
C ASP A 48 9.18 -21.54 -8.99
N PRO A 49 7.99 -21.60 -8.38
CA PRO A 49 7.63 -22.68 -7.47
C PRO A 49 7.19 -23.94 -8.23
N VAL A 50 7.63 -25.10 -7.75
CA VAL A 50 7.25 -26.44 -8.23
C VAL A 50 6.50 -27.17 -7.14
N MET A 51 5.37 -27.77 -7.49
CA MET A 51 4.59 -28.60 -6.57
C MET A 51 4.97 -30.08 -6.73
N VAL A 52 5.56 -30.67 -5.69
CA VAL A 52 5.86 -32.10 -5.60
C VAL A 52 4.87 -32.76 -4.65
N ARG A 53 4.17 -33.79 -5.12
CA ARG A 53 3.26 -34.60 -4.31
C ARG A 53 3.85 -35.99 -4.08
N LEU A 54 4.02 -36.34 -2.82
CA LEU A 54 4.41 -37.68 -2.38
C LEU A 54 3.14 -38.44 -2.00
N LEU A 55 2.93 -39.60 -2.61
CA LEU A 55 1.80 -40.48 -2.36
C LEU A 55 2.33 -41.81 -1.84
N VAL A 56 1.92 -42.20 -0.64
CA VAL A 56 2.29 -43.48 -0.05
C VAL A 56 1.04 -44.34 0.08
N ASP A 57 0.96 -45.41 -0.71
CA ASP A 57 -0.03 -46.46 -0.55
C ASP A 57 0.50 -47.47 0.47
N HIS A 58 -0.24 -47.72 1.55
CA HIS A 58 0.17 -48.64 2.62
C HIS A 58 -1.03 -49.39 3.21
N PRO A 59 -0.81 -50.54 3.88
CA PRO A 59 -1.86 -51.21 4.64
C PRO A 59 -2.47 -50.31 5.71
N ALA A 60 -3.75 -50.52 6.04
CA ALA A 60 -4.50 -49.66 6.97
C ALA A 60 -3.97 -49.66 8.42
N ASP A 61 -3.21 -50.69 8.78
CA ASP A 61 -2.55 -50.86 10.07
C ASP A 61 -1.16 -50.20 10.14
N TRP A 62 -0.64 -49.67 9.03
CA TRP A 62 0.68 -49.04 8.95
C TRP A 62 0.59 -47.52 9.10
N THR A 63 1.63 -46.92 9.67
CA THR A 63 1.72 -45.46 9.89
C THR A 63 2.86 -44.87 9.08
N VAL A 64 2.60 -43.79 8.34
CA VAL A 64 3.62 -43.04 7.57
C VAL A 64 4.19 -41.93 8.45
N GLN A 65 5.52 -41.85 8.52
CA GLN A 65 6.27 -40.79 9.19
C GLN A 65 6.93 -39.91 8.13
N TRP A 66 6.47 -38.66 8.04
CA TRP A 66 7.03 -37.65 7.15
C TRP A 66 8.28 -37.02 7.77
N PRO A 67 9.34 -36.76 7.00
CA PRO A 67 10.50 -36.05 7.51
C PRO A 67 10.16 -34.59 7.84
N ASP A 68 10.65 -34.10 8.99
CA ASP A 68 10.46 -32.71 9.45
C ASP A 68 11.31 -31.71 8.67
N SER A 69 12.44 -32.17 8.11
CA SER A 69 13.36 -31.36 7.31
C SER A 69 13.92 -32.21 6.17
N LEU A 70 13.90 -31.67 4.94
CA LEU A 70 14.54 -32.29 3.79
C LEU A 70 15.66 -31.40 3.27
N ASP A 71 16.83 -31.99 3.06
CA ASP A 71 17.91 -31.36 2.30
C ASP A 71 17.78 -31.78 0.83
N LEU A 72 17.22 -30.89 0.01
CA LEU A 72 17.00 -31.12 -1.41
C LEU A 72 17.93 -30.29 -2.29
N SER A 73 19.06 -29.81 -1.76
CA SER A 73 20.01 -28.97 -2.50
C SER A 73 20.35 -29.58 -3.87
N PRO A 74 20.24 -28.82 -4.98
CA PRO A 74 20.14 -27.36 -5.08
C PRO A 74 18.73 -26.75 -4.94
N PHE A 75 17.71 -27.54 -4.59
CA PHE A 75 16.34 -27.07 -4.37
C PHE A 75 16.11 -26.62 -2.92
N GLU A 76 15.33 -25.57 -2.75
CA GLU A 76 14.87 -25.06 -1.45
C GLU A 76 13.40 -25.40 -1.23
N VAL A 77 13.07 -25.92 -0.04
CA VAL A 77 11.68 -26.22 0.35
C VAL A 77 11.04 -24.96 0.93
N LEU A 78 10.05 -24.41 0.23
CA LEU A 78 9.29 -23.24 0.64
C LEU A 78 8.16 -23.58 1.61
N HIS A 79 7.46 -24.69 1.36
CA HIS A 79 6.31 -25.12 2.16
C HIS A 79 6.12 -26.63 2.09
N GLN A 80 5.65 -27.23 3.19
CA GLN A 80 5.30 -28.65 3.27
C GLN A 80 3.94 -28.78 3.97
N GLU A 81 3.01 -29.49 3.33
CA GLU A 81 1.67 -29.75 3.86
C GLU A 81 1.39 -31.26 3.77
N THR A 82 0.95 -31.86 4.88
CA THR A 82 0.58 -33.28 4.94
C THR A 82 -0.94 -33.41 4.98
N ALA A 83 -1.47 -34.35 4.20
CA ALA A 83 -2.88 -34.65 4.16
C ALA A 83 -3.21 -35.82 5.11
N GLU A 84 -4.42 -35.81 5.67
CA GLU A 84 -4.90 -36.95 6.46
C GLU A 84 -5.02 -38.22 5.59
N PRO A 85 -4.69 -39.40 6.13
CA PRO A 85 -4.77 -40.66 5.39
C PRO A 85 -6.19 -40.95 4.89
N GLY A 86 -6.34 -41.21 3.59
CA GLY A 86 -7.61 -41.57 2.94
C GLY A 86 -7.63 -43.01 2.42
N PRO A 87 -8.75 -43.52 1.89
CA PRO A 87 -8.78 -44.82 1.22
C PRO A 87 -7.94 -44.81 -0.06
N ALA A 88 -7.14 -45.86 -0.29
CA ALA A 88 -6.35 -45.98 -1.51
C ALA A 88 -7.26 -46.19 -2.75
N PRO A 89 -6.90 -45.67 -3.95
CA PRO A 89 -7.71 -45.85 -5.18
C PRO A 89 -7.84 -47.31 -5.62
N SER A 90 -6.95 -48.18 -5.18
CA SER A 90 -7.02 -49.64 -5.34
C SER A 90 -8.21 -50.27 -4.60
N GLY A 91 -8.84 -49.55 -3.67
CA GLY A 91 -9.94 -50.05 -2.83
C GLY A 91 -9.50 -50.94 -1.67
N GLU A 92 -8.21 -51.23 -1.58
CA GLU A 92 -7.57 -52.00 -0.52
C GLU A 92 -6.41 -51.16 0.04
N GLY A 93 -6.38 -50.93 1.35
CA GLY A 93 -5.36 -50.11 2.04
C GLY A 93 -5.72 -48.63 2.21
N MET A 94 -4.76 -47.87 2.73
CA MET A 94 -4.84 -46.42 2.92
C MET A 94 -3.79 -45.71 2.08
N ARG A 95 -4.06 -44.45 1.74
CA ARG A 95 -3.15 -43.55 1.03
C ARG A 95 -2.89 -42.32 1.89
N SER A 96 -1.63 -42.12 2.23
CA SER A 96 -1.14 -40.89 2.85
C SER A 96 -0.50 -40.00 1.79
N ALA A 97 -0.66 -38.68 1.90
CA ALA A 97 -0.09 -37.74 0.93
C ALA A 97 0.62 -36.57 1.62
N ALA A 98 1.71 -36.09 1.00
CA ALA A 98 2.38 -34.85 1.36
C ALA A 98 2.62 -34.00 0.11
N ALA A 99 2.39 -32.70 0.21
CA ALA A 99 2.65 -31.71 -0.82
C ALA A 99 3.84 -30.84 -0.40
N LEU A 100 4.85 -30.74 -1.25
CA LEU A 100 6.04 -29.92 -1.05
C LEU A 100 6.07 -28.86 -2.15
N VAL A 101 6.19 -27.60 -1.75
CA VAL A 101 6.47 -26.48 -2.65
C VAL A 101 7.96 -26.24 -2.60
N ILE A 102 8.64 -26.46 -3.72
CA ILE A 102 10.09 -26.26 -3.83
C ILE A 102 10.40 -25.19 -4.87
N THR A 103 11.60 -24.60 -4.80
CA THR A 103 12.11 -23.71 -5.83
C THR A 103 13.62 -23.90 -6.00
N SER A 104 14.19 -23.36 -7.08
CA SER A 104 15.64 -23.36 -7.31
C SER A 104 16.09 -22.06 -7.95
N PHE A 105 17.30 -21.65 -7.58
CA PHE A 105 18.02 -20.53 -8.19
C PHE A 105 19.19 -20.98 -9.09
N GLY A 106 19.51 -22.29 -9.09
CA GLY A 106 20.50 -22.86 -9.99
C GLY A 106 19.95 -22.95 -11.41
N LEU A 107 20.79 -22.71 -12.42
CA LEU A 107 20.43 -22.80 -13.84
C LEU A 107 20.79 -24.16 -14.42
N GLY A 108 20.03 -24.60 -15.43
CA GLY A 108 20.27 -25.82 -16.19
C GLY A 108 19.51 -27.03 -15.67
N GLU A 109 19.95 -28.23 -16.06
CA GLU A 109 19.36 -29.50 -15.64
C GLU A 109 19.83 -29.85 -14.22
N LEU A 110 18.95 -29.68 -13.24
CA LEU A 110 19.21 -29.99 -11.84
C LEU A 110 18.58 -31.32 -11.46
N GLU A 111 19.32 -32.15 -10.72
CA GLU A 111 18.84 -33.44 -10.24
C GLU A 111 18.34 -33.32 -8.80
N MET A 112 17.10 -33.77 -8.57
CA MET A 112 16.48 -33.84 -7.26
C MET A 112 16.94 -35.13 -6.55
N PRO A 113 17.49 -35.03 -5.33
CA PRO A 113 17.91 -36.20 -4.58
C PRO A 113 16.68 -37.05 -4.15
N PRO A 114 16.86 -38.38 -3.97
CA PRO A 114 15.83 -39.26 -3.42
C PRO A 114 15.31 -38.77 -2.07
N ILE A 115 13.98 -38.75 -1.92
CA ILE A 115 13.31 -38.42 -0.67
C ILE A 115 13.04 -39.70 0.10
N GLU A 116 13.50 -39.75 1.35
CA GLU A 116 13.28 -40.85 2.28
C GLU A 116 11.97 -40.66 3.07
N VAL A 117 11.09 -41.65 3.02
CA VAL A 117 9.85 -41.70 3.80
C VAL A 117 9.79 -42.99 4.59
N ALA A 118 9.66 -42.89 5.91
CA ALA A 118 9.57 -44.06 6.78
C ALA A 118 8.11 -44.51 6.96
N VAL A 119 7.87 -45.82 6.84
CA VAL A 119 6.56 -46.44 7.09
C VAL A 119 6.72 -47.50 8.17
N ALA A 120 6.01 -47.34 9.28
CA ALA A 120 6.06 -48.23 10.43
C ALA A 120 4.88 -49.20 10.44
N ALA A 121 5.17 -50.49 10.59
CA ALA A 121 4.19 -51.54 10.79
C ALA A 121 3.82 -51.70 12.29
N PRO A 122 2.67 -52.32 12.63
CA PRO A 122 2.22 -52.52 14.02
C PRO A 122 3.18 -53.33 14.90
N ASP A 123 4.01 -54.17 14.28
CA ASP A 123 5.01 -55.03 14.94
C ASP A 123 6.30 -54.27 15.28
N GLY A 124 6.37 -52.96 14.97
CA GLY A 124 7.53 -52.12 15.17
C GLY A 124 8.55 -52.14 14.03
N THR A 125 8.29 -52.90 12.96
CA THR A 125 9.15 -52.91 11.76
C THR A 125 9.00 -51.59 11.01
N VAL A 126 10.09 -50.83 10.88
CA VAL A 126 10.14 -49.61 10.07
C VAL A 126 10.75 -49.94 8.70
N ARG A 127 10.05 -49.55 7.63
CA ARG A 127 10.55 -49.63 6.25
C ARG A 127 10.74 -48.23 5.70
N THR A 128 11.94 -47.94 5.20
CA THR A 128 12.23 -46.68 4.50
C THR A 128 11.99 -46.87 3.01
N LEU A 129 11.14 -46.01 2.44
CA LEU A 129 10.90 -45.91 1.01
C LEU A 129 11.65 -44.71 0.45
N LEU A 130 12.21 -44.87 -0.73
CA LEU A 130 12.95 -43.83 -1.45
C LEU A 130 12.16 -43.46 -2.71
N THR A 131 12.09 -42.17 -3.03
CA THR A 131 11.63 -41.73 -4.35
C THR A 131 12.71 -41.97 -5.39
N ASP A 132 12.29 -42.14 -6.64
CA ASP A 132 13.23 -42.10 -7.76
C ASP A 132 13.82 -40.68 -7.92
N PRO A 133 15.12 -40.55 -8.26
CA PRO A 133 15.70 -39.26 -8.57
C PRO A 133 15.03 -38.68 -9.82
N PHE A 134 14.80 -37.37 -9.82
CA PHE A 134 14.07 -36.69 -10.89
C PHE A 134 14.81 -35.43 -11.33
N ARG A 135 14.80 -35.13 -12.63
CA ARG A 135 15.50 -33.96 -13.18
C ARG A 135 14.52 -32.85 -13.54
N ILE A 136 14.88 -31.63 -13.16
CA ILE A 136 14.13 -30.42 -13.47
C ILE A 136 15.06 -29.46 -14.19
N GLY A 137 14.67 -29.03 -15.38
CA GLY A 137 15.34 -27.97 -16.13
C GLY A 137 14.94 -26.60 -15.60
N VAL A 138 15.92 -25.79 -15.23
CA VAL A 138 15.71 -24.42 -14.75
C VAL A 138 16.27 -23.42 -15.76
N GLU A 139 15.38 -22.68 -16.40
CA GLU A 139 15.70 -21.67 -17.41
C GLU A 139 15.77 -20.26 -16.80
N SER A 140 16.67 -19.43 -17.34
CA SER A 140 16.75 -18.03 -16.93
C SER A 140 15.58 -17.22 -17.49
N VAL A 141 14.91 -16.42 -16.65
CA VAL A 141 13.96 -15.41 -17.13
C VAL A 141 14.75 -14.18 -17.59
N GLY A 142 15.35 -14.22 -18.78
CA GLY A 142 16.12 -13.08 -19.26
C GLY A 142 16.85 -13.26 -20.57
N LEU A 143 16.21 -12.75 -21.63
CA LEU A 143 16.74 -12.31 -22.93
C LEU A 143 17.69 -13.28 -23.66
N ASP A 144 17.20 -13.81 -24.79
CA ASP A 144 17.97 -14.34 -25.93
C ASP A 144 19.49 -14.38 -25.68
N GLU A 145 20.03 -15.53 -25.27
CA GLU A 145 21.48 -15.74 -25.10
C GLU A 145 22.26 -15.66 -26.42
N SER A 146 21.63 -15.21 -27.52
CA SER A 146 22.24 -15.05 -28.84
C SER A 146 23.39 -14.03 -28.86
N GLY A 147 23.74 -13.40 -27.73
CA GLY A 147 24.96 -12.60 -27.56
C GLY A 147 25.01 -11.36 -28.45
N GLU A 148 23.96 -11.13 -29.25
CA GLU A 148 23.82 -10.00 -30.13
C GLU A 148 23.32 -8.85 -29.29
N ILE A 149 24.27 -8.05 -28.79
CA ILE A 149 23.99 -6.79 -28.12
C ILE A 149 23.12 -5.96 -29.09
N ARG A 150 21.82 -5.95 -28.83
CA ARG A 150 20.87 -5.15 -29.59
C ARG A 150 21.22 -3.69 -29.35
N ASP A 151 21.27 -2.92 -30.43
CA ASP A 151 21.48 -1.48 -30.34
C ASP A 151 20.42 -0.84 -29.43
N ILE A 152 20.82 0.23 -28.74
CA ILE A 152 19.94 0.96 -27.83
C ILE A 152 18.76 1.45 -28.67
N LYS A 153 17.54 0.99 -28.34
CA LYS A 153 16.32 1.48 -28.98
C LYS A 153 16.33 3.01 -28.93
N GLY A 154 16.33 3.63 -30.11
CA GLY A 154 16.28 5.08 -30.23
C GLY A 154 15.04 5.65 -29.52
N PRO A 155 15.07 6.93 -29.14
CA PRO A 155 13.93 7.57 -28.50
C PRO A 155 12.70 7.44 -29.39
N LEU A 156 11.59 6.97 -28.82
CA LEU A 156 10.31 6.90 -29.51
C LEU A 156 9.92 8.32 -29.95
N SER A 157 9.87 8.55 -31.26
CA SER A 157 9.32 9.78 -31.80
C SER A 157 7.82 9.77 -31.55
N LEU A 158 7.39 10.45 -30.50
CA LEU A 158 5.99 10.80 -30.35
C LEU A 158 5.63 11.68 -31.55
N ALA A 159 4.86 11.14 -32.49
CA ALA A 159 4.31 11.91 -33.60
C ALA A 159 3.61 13.12 -32.99
N ARG A 160 4.13 14.33 -33.28
CA ARG A 160 3.65 15.58 -32.69
C ARG A 160 2.20 15.77 -33.13
N ASN A 161 1.27 15.39 -32.26
CA ASN A 161 -0.15 15.56 -32.54
C ASN A 161 -0.51 17.04 -32.30
N TRP A 162 -0.50 17.83 -33.37
CA TRP A 162 -0.85 19.25 -33.32
C TRP A 162 -2.24 19.48 -32.72
N TRP A 163 -3.17 18.51 -32.85
CA TRP A 163 -4.49 18.56 -32.24
C TRP A 163 -4.47 18.59 -30.70
N THR A 164 -3.39 18.10 -30.06
CA THR A 164 -3.21 18.21 -28.61
C THR A 164 -2.73 19.61 -28.21
N VAL A 165 -2.01 20.32 -29.08
CA VAL A 165 -1.42 21.64 -28.79
C VAL A 165 -2.39 22.79 -29.09
N VAL A 166 -3.19 22.66 -30.15
CA VAL A 166 -4.19 23.65 -30.58
C VAL A 166 -5.11 24.15 -29.45
N PRO A 167 -5.73 23.32 -28.59
CA PRO A 167 -6.62 23.83 -27.53
C PRO A 167 -5.89 24.70 -26.51
N TRP A 168 -4.62 24.38 -26.19
CA TRP A 168 -3.81 25.17 -25.27
C TRP A 168 -3.44 26.54 -25.86
N VAL A 169 -3.08 26.56 -27.14
CA VAL A 169 -2.80 27.82 -27.85
C VAL A 169 -4.06 28.69 -27.92
N LEU A 170 -5.22 28.10 -28.21
CA LEU A 170 -6.50 28.80 -28.21
C LEU A 170 -6.88 29.32 -26.81
N LEU A 171 -6.62 28.55 -25.75
CA LEU A 171 -6.85 28.98 -24.38
C LEU A 171 -5.99 30.20 -24.03
N VAL A 172 -4.69 30.17 -24.33
CA VAL A 172 -3.79 31.31 -24.09
C VAL A 172 -4.24 32.53 -24.90
N ALA A 173 -4.59 32.35 -26.18
CA ALA A 173 -5.10 33.44 -27.02
C ALA A 173 -6.39 34.04 -26.45
N ALA A 174 -7.32 33.21 -25.97
CA ALA A 174 -8.56 33.66 -25.34
C ALA A 174 -8.30 34.43 -24.03
N LEU A 175 -7.37 33.97 -23.20
CA LEU A 175 -6.98 34.67 -21.97
C LEU A 175 -6.36 36.05 -22.27
N VAL A 176 -5.45 36.13 -23.25
CA VAL A 176 -4.84 37.40 -23.67
C VAL A 176 -5.90 38.35 -24.24
N ALA A 177 -6.80 37.85 -25.10
CA ALA A 177 -7.89 38.65 -25.65
C ALA A 177 -8.86 39.13 -24.56
N GLY A 178 -9.19 38.27 -23.59
CA GLY A 178 -10.02 38.60 -22.43
C GLY A 178 -9.39 39.66 -21.54
N ALA A 179 -8.10 39.52 -21.20
CA ALA A 179 -7.35 40.50 -20.43
C ALA A 179 -7.28 41.85 -21.16
N TYR A 180 -6.98 41.85 -22.46
CA TYR A 180 -6.97 43.04 -23.30
C TYR A 180 -8.34 43.72 -23.37
N TYR A 181 -9.41 42.93 -23.55
CA TYR A 181 -10.79 43.43 -23.57
C TYR A 181 -11.17 44.06 -22.23
N LEU A 182 -10.87 43.40 -21.10
CA LEU A 182 -11.13 43.95 -19.77
C LEU A 182 -10.32 45.22 -19.51
N HIS A 183 -9.05 45.26 -19.92
CA HIS A 183 -8.21 46.45 -19.83
C HIS A 183 -8.78 47.61 -20.65
N ARG A 184 -9.15 47.37 -21.91
CA ARG A 184 -9.77 48.37 -22.79
C ARG A 184 -11.14 48.80 -22.27
N ARG A 185 -11.96 47.90 -21.72
CA ARG A 185 -13.27 48.22 -21.13
C ARG A 185 -13.12 49.08 -19.87
N ARG A 186 -12.10 48.83 -19.05
CA ARG A 186 -11.78 49.68 -17.88
C ARG A 186 -11.30 51.07 -18.33
N ARG A 187 -10.51 51.16 -19.40
CA ARG A 187 -9.95 52.43 -19.91
C ARG A 187 -10.94 53.26 -20.73
N ASN A 188 -11.84 52.60 -21.46
CA ASN A 188 -12.81 53.25 -22.36
C ASN A 188 -14.21 53.36 -21.75
N ARG A 189 -14.38 53.14 -20.44
CA ARG A 189 -15.60 53.55 -19.77
C ARG A 189 -15.72 55.07 -19.92
N PRO A 190 -16.76 55.61 -20.58
CA PRO A 190 -16.94 57.05 -20.65
C PRO A 190 -17.06 57.55 -19.21
N SER A 191 -16.15 58.42 -18.81
CA SER A 191 -16.15 59.10 -17.52
C SER A 191 -17.37 60.02 -17.45
N THR A 192 -18.54 59.44 -17.22
CA THR A 192 -19.82 60.18 -17.06
C THR A 192 -20.04 60.58 -15.60
N ALA A 193 -19.01 60.44 -14.77
CA ALA A 193 -18.92 61.12 -13.50
C ALA A 193 -17.56 61.82 -13.48
N ALA A 194 -17.55 63.13 -13.24
CA ALA A 194 -16.38 63.77 -12.68
C ALA A 194 -15.93 62.91 -11.48
N PRO A 195 -14.64 62.55 -11.34
CA PRO A 195 -14.20 61.86 -10.15
C PRO A 195 -14.55 62.73 -8.95
N ARG A 196 -15.53 62.31 -8.14
CA ARG A 196 -15.48 62.68 -6.73
C ARG A 196 -14.12 62.20 -6.26
N PRO A 197 -13.29 63.04 -5.59
CA PRO A 197 -12.07 62.54 -4.99
C PRO A 197 -12.44 61.31 -4.19
N ALA A 198 -11.77 60.18 -4.47
CA ALA A 198 -11.90 59.01 -3.62
C ALA A 198 -11.62 59.49 -2.19
N PRO A 199 -12.39 59.02 -1.19
CA PRO A 199 -12.02 59.27 0.20
C PRO A 199 -10.52 58.90 0.33
N PRO A 200 -9.71 59.72 1.02
CA PRO A 200 -8.31 59.39 1.22
C PRO A 200 -8.21 57.96 1.76
N PRO A 201 -7.16 57.19 1.37
CA PRO A 201 -6.98 55.83 1.85
C PRO A 201 -7.13 55.82 3.37
N ARG A 202 -8.07 55.02 3.88
CA ARG A 202 -8.35 54.95 5.31
C ARG A 202 -7.05 54.51 6.01
N PRO A 203 -6.63 55.18 7.09
CA PRO A 203 -5.39 54.82 7.77
C PRO A 203 -5.43 53.36 8.23
N PHE A 204 -4.34 52.61 8.06
CA PHE A 204 -4.30 51.18 8.36
C PHE A 204 -4.61 50.88 9.83
N HIS A 205 -4.19 51.76 10.75
CA HIS A 205 -4.51 51.62 12.17
C HIS A 205 -6.01 51.72 12.46
N VAL A 206 -6.76 52.56 11.72
CA VAL A 206 -8.22 52.68 11.88
C VAL A 206 -8.90 51.39 11.43
N VAL A 207 -8.50 50.85 10.29
CA VAL A 207 -9.04 49.58 9.76
C VAL A 207 -8.73 48.41 10.71
N ALA A 208 -7.52 48.36 11.25
CA ALA A 208 -7.12 47.33 12.20
C ALA A 208 -7.93 47.41 13.50
N LEU A 209 -8.12 48.60 14.06
CA LEU A 209 -8.92 48.80 15.26
C LEU A 209 -10.39 48.40 15.05
N GLU A 210 -11.00 48.80 13.94
CA GLU A 210 -12.37 48.38 13.59
C GLU A 210 -12.50 46.85 13.50
N GLN A 211 -11.54 46.19 12.86
CA GLN A 211 -11.55 44.72 12.76
C GLN A 211 -11.34 44.03 14.11
N LEU A 212 -10.56 44.64 15.02
CA LEU A 212 -10.40 44.16 16.38
C LEU A 212 -11.70 44.34 17.18
N ASP A 213 -12.41 45.45 16.99
CA ASP A 213 -13.71 45.71 17.63
C ASP A 213 -14.79 44.73 17.13
N GLU A 214 -14.84 44.48 15.82
CA GLU A 214 -15.71 43.45 15.23
C GLU A 214 -15.39 42.05 15.76
N LEU A 215 -14.10 41.73 15.93
CA LEU A 215 -13.66 40.45 16.47
C LEU A 215 -14.03 40.30 17.95
N GLU A 216 -13.84 41.34 18.76
CA GLU A 216 -14.19 41.33 20.19
C GLU A 216 -15.70 41.23 20.39
N ALA A 217 -16.51 41.92 19.57
CA ALA A 217 -17.97 41.83 19.58
C ALA A 217 -18.50 40.49 19.03
N SER A 218 -17.64 39.64 18.46
CA SER A 218 -18.05 38.36 17.92
C SER A 218 -18.29 37.32 19.03
N SER A 219 -19.31 36.48 18.87
CA SER A 219 -19.60 35.40 19.81
C SER A 219 -18.67 34.18 19.62
N LEU A 220 -17.45 34.36 19.09
CA LEU A 220 -16.49 33.26 18.86
C LEU A 220 -15.98 32.67 20.17
N LEU A 221 -15.64 33.51 21.16
CA LEU A 221 -15.20 33.04 22.47
C LEU A 221 -16.33 32.35 23.23
N GLU A 222 -17.55 32.90 23.20
CA GLU A 222 -18.74 32.32 23.82
C GLU A 222 -19.08 30.94 23.25
N ARG A 223 -18.91 30.75 21.94
CA ARG A 223 -19.10 29.45 21.26
C ARG A 223 -17.93 28.49 21.44
N GLY A 224 -16.94 28.81 22.28
CA GLY A 224 -15.75 27.98 22.49
C GLY A 224 -14.80 27.92 21.29
N GLN A 225 -14.96 28.78 20.29
CA GLN A 225 -14.12 28.84 19.09
C GLN A 225 -12.83 29.65 19.31
N VAL A 226 -12.14 29.38 20.42
CA VAL A 226 -10.94 30.10 20.87
C VAL A 226 -9.83 30.09 19.81
N LYS A 227 -9.67 28.98 19.08
CA LYS A 227 -8.69 28.87 18.00
C LYS A 227 -8.99 29.82 16.84
N ALA A 228 -10.25 29.91 16.41
CA ALA A 228 -10.63 30.79 15.32
C ALA A 228 -10.43 32.27 15.69
N TYR A 229 -10.77 32.62 16.94
CA TYR A 229 -10.53 33.96 17.48
C TYR A 229 -9.04 34.35 17.43
N HIS A 230 -8.14 33.46 17.88
CA HIS A 230 -6.69 33.72 17.91
C HIS A 230 -6.02 33.68 16.53
N ILE A 231 -6.58 32.93 15.58
CA ILE A 231 -6.15 33.02 14.18
C ILE A 231 -6.53 34.39 13.63
N ARG A 232 -7.77 34.83 13.86
CA ARG A 232 -8.28 36.08 13.32
C ARG A 232 -7.56 37.31 13.89
N ILE A 233 -7.30 37.34 15.20
CA ILE A 233 -6.56 38.45 15.81
C ILE A 233 -5.12 38.55 15.25
N SER A 234 -4.47 37.41 14.98
CA SER A 234 -3.13 37.36 14.40
C SER A 234 -3.14 37.86 12.95
N GLU A 235 -4.15 37.48 12.16
CA GLU A 235 -4.33 37.98 10.78
C GLU A 235 -4.53 39.49 10.72
N ILE A 236 -5.38 40.05 11.60
CA ILE A 236 -5.63 41.49 11.66
C ILE A 236 -4.33 42.25 11.95
N ILE A 237 -3.56 41.79 12.93
CA ILE A 237 -2.28 42.42 13.29
C ILE A 237 -1.23 42.25 12.18
N ARG A 238 -1.19 41.11 11.49
CA ARG A 238 -0.27 40.90 10.35
C ARG A 238 -0.64 41.80 9.16
N ALA A 239 -1.92 41.91 8.82
CA ALA A 239 -2.40 42.82 7.79
C ALA A 239 -2.08 44.29 8.12
N TYR A 240 -2.21 44.66 9.40
CA TYR A 240 -1.80 45.98 9.87
C TYR A 240 -0.30 46.23 9.72
N VAL A 241 0.55 45.27 10.12
CA VAL A 241 2.01 45.36 9.96
C VAL A 241 2.40 45.48 8.48
N GLU A 242 1.71 44.77 7.60
CA GLU A 242 1.95 44.85 6.16
C GLU A 242 1.57 46.19 5.54
N GLY A 243 0.41 46.74 5.94
CA GLY A 243 -0.02 48.04 5.45
C GLY A 243 0.76 49.22 6.05
N GLN A 244 0.88 49.27 7.38
CA GLN A 244 1.46 50.42 8.09
C GLN A 244 2.99 50.40 8.11
N LEU A 245 3.58 49.21 8.29
CA LEU A 245 5.04 49.06 8.50
C LEU A 245 5.76 48.46 7.30
N GLU A 246 5.04 48.22 6.18
CA GLU A 246 5.57 47.71 4.91
C GLU A 246 6.34 46.39 5.03
N VAL A 247 5.99 45.56 6.02
CA VAL A 247 6.54 44.22 6.21
C VAL A 247 5.48 43.19 5.82
N PRO A 248 5.69 42.34 4.78
CA PRO A 248 4.67 41.42 4.26
C PRO A 248 4.36 40.27 5.21
N ALA A 249 3.67 40.58 6.31
CA ALA A 249 3.56 39.75 7.49
C ALA A 249 2.52 38.63 7.37
N LEU A 250 1.60 38.72 6.41
CA LEU A 250 0.64 37.65 6.14
C LEU A 250 1.33 36.40 5.57
N GLU A 251 2.34 36.59 4.73
CA GLU A 251 3.09 35.52 4.05
C GLU A 251 4.37 35.10 4.79
N MET A 252 4.68 35.73 5.92
CA MET A 252 5.90 35.49 6.70
C MET A 252 5.66 34.66 7.96
N THR A 253 6.66 33.89 8.38
CA THR A 253 6.68 33.28 9.72
C THR A 253 6.89 34.35 10.80
N THR A 254 6.52 34.07 12.06
CA THR A 254 6.72 35.00 13.19
C THR A 254 8.17 35.44 13.35
N ARG A 255 9.14 34.57 13.04
CA ARG A 255 10.58 34.92 13.08
C ARG A 255 10.95 35.93 11.98
N GLU A 256 10.41 35.75 10.79
CA GLU A 256 10.65 36.62 9.64
C GLU A 256 9.98 37.98 9.83
N VAL A 257 8.74 38.02 10.35
CA VAL A 257 8.07 39.28 10.71
C VAL A 257 8.92 40.08 11.68
N VAL A 258 9.42 39.44 12.74
CA VAL A 258 10.29 40.09 13.73
C VAL A 258 11.61 40.58 13.10
N TYR A 259 12.15 39.86 12.11
CA TYR A 259 13.32 40.31 11.37
C TYR A 259 13.01 41.49 10.44
N GLY A 260 11.86 41.46 9.75
CA GLY A 260 11.36 42.56 8.93
C GLY A 260 11.16 43.84 9.74
N LEU A 261 10.53 43.76 10.91
CA LEU A 261 10.34 44.89 11.83
C LEU A 261 11.67 45.52 12.26
N ARG A 262 12.71 44.72 12.52
CA ARG A 262 14.05 45.25 12.81
C ARG A 262 14.67 45.97 11.62
N ARG A 263 14.46 45.47 10.40
CA ARG A 263 14.94 46.11 9.17
C ARG A 263 14.21 47.42 8.88
N ALA A 264 12.94 47.51 9.26
CA ALA A 264 12.14 48.74 9.25
C ALA A 264 12.49 49.70 10.41
N SER A 265 13.63 49.51 11.08
CA SER A 265 14.12 50.36 12.18
C SER A 265 13.16 50.52 13.36
N MET A 266 12.25 49.56 13.59
CA MET A 266 11.38 49.57 14.76
C MET A 266 12.17 49.38 16.05
N SER A 267 11.74 50.07 17.12
CA SER A 267 12.40 49.98 18.41
C SER A 267 12.43 48.54 18.93
N ARG A 268 13.46 48.20 19.72
CA ARG A 268 13.60 46.86 20.30
C ARG A 268 12.41 46.49 21.19
N ALA A 269 11.82 47.47 21.88
CA ALA A 269 10.65 47.29 22.73
C ALA A 269 9.40 46.95 21.91
N ILE A 270 9.12 47.68 20.82
CA ILE A 270 7.98 47.42 19.93
C ILE A 270 8.15 46.05 19.25
N THR A 271 9.33 45.79 18.70
CA THR A 271 9.66 44.50 18.08
C THR A 271 9.49 43.33 19.06
N GLY A 272 9.91 43.50 20.31
CA GLY A 272 9.74 42.49 21.37
C GLY A 272 8.27 42.24 21.70
N SER A 273 7.45 43.29 21.67
CA SER A 273 6.01 43.21 21.92
C SER A 273 5.28 42.46 20.80
N PHE A 274 5.58 42.76 19.53
CA PHE A 274 5.08 41.98 18.39
C PHE A 274 5.52 40.51 18.44
N ARG A 275 6.79 40.24 18.78
CA ARG A 275 7.29 38.87 18.95
C ARG A 275 6.50 38.11 20.00
N SER A 276 6.31 38.70 21.18
CA SER A 276 5.58 38.09 22.28
C SER A 276 4.12 37.80 21.90
N PHE A 277 3.44 38.79 21.32
CA PHE A 277 2.05 38.66 20.85
C PHE A 277 1.88 37.55 19.80
N LEU A 278 2.68 37.57 18.74
CA LEU A 278 2.59 36.58 17.66
C LEU A 278 2.94 35.17 18.16
N ALA A 279 3.91 35.04 19.07
CA ALA A 279 4.24 33.76 19.69
C ALA A 279 3.08 33.19 20.53
N ARG A 280 2.36 34.03 21.29
CA ARG A 280 1.15 33.61 22.03
C ARG A 280 0.05 33.14 21.10
N CYS A 281 -0.17 33.84 19.97
CA CYS A 281 -1.13 33.41 18.95
C CYS A 281 -0.74 32.06 18.31
N ASP A 282 0.55 31.87 18.02
CA ASP A 282 1.08 30.64 17.43
C ASP A 282 0.90 29.42 18.36
N LEU A 283 1.00 29.60 19.69
CA LEU A 283 0.70 28.53 20.66
C LEU A 283 -0.74 28.04 20.55
N VAL A 284 -1.70 28.94 20.34
CA VAL A 284 -3.10 28.55 20.13
C VAL A 284 -3.30 27.88 18.77
N LYS A 285 -2.69 28.44 17.71
CA LYS A 285 -2.84 27.96 16.33
C LYS A 285 -2.26 26.56 16.15
N PHE A 286 -1.08 26.29 16.72
CA PHE A 286 -0.30 25.09 16.47
C PHE A 286 -0.12 24.17 17.70
N ALA A 287 0.01 24.72 18.91
CA ALA A 287 0.32 23.93 20.12
C ALA A 287 -0.93 23.44 20.89
N LYS A 288 -2.13 23.57 20.31
CA LYS A 288 -3.43 23.19 20.91
C LYS A 288 -3.70 23.84 22.27
N TRP A 289 -2.97 24.89 22.61
CA TRP A 289 -3.17 25.65 23.84
C TRP A 289 -4.52 26.40 23.78
N ARG A 290 -5.23 26.45 24.90
CA ARG A 290 -6.56 27.05 25.02
C ARG A 290 -6.55 28.11 26.14
N PRO A 291 -6.25 29.38 25.81
CA PRO A 291 -6.32 30.46 26.79
C PRO A 291 -7.74 30.63 27.32
N GLY A 292 -7.85 31.08 28.56
CA GLY A 292 -9.13 31.47 29.17
C GLY A 292 -9.71 32.73 28.52
N ALA A 293 -10.94 33.10 28.89
CA ALA A 293 -11.58 34.32 28.41
C ALA A 293 -10.80 35.58 28.81
N ASP A 294 -10.36 35.66 30.07
CA ASP A 294 -9.56 36.78 30.59
C ASP A 294 -8.25 36.93 29.82
N GLU A 295 -7.55 35.82 29.59
CA GLU A 295 -6.29 35.82 28.84
C GLU A 295 -6.48 36.19 27.36
N SER A 296 -7.60 35.78 26.76
CA SER A 296 -7.98 36.18 25.40
C SER A 296 -8.26 37.69 25.32
N GLY A 297 -8.88 38.25 26.36
CA GLY A 297 -9.10 39.69 26.53
C GLY A 297 -7.81 40.47 26.73
N GLU A 298 -6.88 39.96 27.54
CA GLU A 298 -5.54 40.54 27.68
C GLU A 298 -4.80 40.58 26.35
N LEU A 299 -4.86 39.49 25.57
CA LEU A 299 -4.21 39.43 24.27
C LEU A 299 -4.85 40.40 23.26
N MET A 300 -6.16 40.62 23.33
CA MET A 300 -6.87 41.69 22.60
C MET A 300 -6.38 43.08 23.01
N GLY A 301 -6.20 43.34 24.30
CA GLY A 301 -5.59 44.59 24.79
C GLY A 301 -4.17 44.80 24.27
N VAL A 302 -3.36 43.73 24.22
CA VAL A 302 -2.01 43.78 23.63
C VAL A 302 -2.08 44.10 22.13
N ALA A 303 -2.99 43.48 21.37
CA ALA A 303 -3.19 43.77 19.96
C ALA A 303 -3.51 45.26 19.70
N ARG A 304 -4.45 45.82 20.47
CA ARG A 304 -4.81 47.24 20.39
C ARG A 304 -3.65 48.16 20.74
N SER A 305 -2.91 47.86 21.80
CA SER A 305 -1.76 48.69 22.20
C SER A 305 -0.64 48.67 21.15
N LEU A 306 -0.40 47.53 20.49
CA LEU A 306 0.55 47.45 19.37
C LEU A 306 0.17 48.37 18.21
N VAL A 307 -1.10 48.38 17.83
CA VAL A 307 -1.62 49.28 16.78
C VAL A 307 -1.50 50.73 17.21
N ALA A 308 -1.93 51.08 18.43
CA ALA A 308 -1.88 52.44 18.95
C ALA A 308 -0.44 52.99 19.09
N MET A 309 0.52 52.17 19.52
CA MET A 309 1.92 52.57 19.64
C MET A 309 2.61 52.82 18.29
N THR A 310 2.06 52.29 17.20
CA THR A 310 2.68 52.34 15.87
C THR A 310 1.86 53.09 14.82
N SER A 311 0.73 53.69 15.21
CA SER A 311 -0.17 54.42 14.31
C SER A 311 0.43 55.69 13.71
N GLY A 312 1.48 56.24 14.35
CA GLY A 312 2.20 57.44 13.91
C GLY A 312 3.52 57.18 13.19
N VAL A 313 3.84 55.92 12.87
CA VAL A 313 5.00 55.59 12.02
C VAL A 313 4.59 55.91 10.58
N GLU A 314 5.08 57.01 10.02
CA GLU A 314 4.86 57.36 8.61
C GLU A 314 5.54 56.32 7.71
N SER A 315 4.78 55.78 6.75
CA SER A 315 5.31 54.94 5.66
C SER A 315 6.35 55.77 4.91
N GLY A 316 7.61 55.38 4.99
CA GLY A 316 8.72 56.16 4.46
C GLY A 316 8.49 56.53 2.99
N GLU A 317 8.68 57.81 2.67
CA GLU A 317 8.62 58.34 1.30
C GLU A 317 9.49 57.51 0.34
N ALA A 318 8.86 56.59 -0.40
CA ALA A 318 9.40 56.08 -1.66
C ALA A 318 8.93 57.01 -2.79
N GLY A 319 9.50 58.22 -2.84
CA GLY A 319 9.25 59.18 -3.89
C GLY A 319 10.23 60.35 -3.85
N ALA A 320 11.15 60.37 -4.82
CA ALA A 320 12.06 61.47 -5.21
C ALA A 320 13.44 61.55 -4.50
N GLN A 321 14.43 60.87 -5.09
CA GLN A 321 15.48 61.50 -5.91
C GLN A 321 16.30 60.44 -6.67
#